data_AF-A0A0C9ZD34-F1
#
_entry.id   AF-A0A0C9ZD34-F1
#
_cell.length_a   1.000
_cell.length_b   1.000
_cell.length_c   1.000
_cell.angle_alpha   90.00
_cell.angle_beta   90.00
_cell.angle_gamma   90.00
#
_symmetry.space_group_name_H-M   'P 1'
#
loop_
_entity.id
_entity.type
_entity.pdbx_description
1 polymer ?
#
loop_
_entity_poly.entity_id
_entity_poly.type
_entity_poly.pdbx_seq_one_letter_code
_entity_poly.pdbx_strand_id
1 'polypeptide(L)'
;MPHMRLYLDYCVNQANAGKMLQSLRDANPEFSAQLQCLREDPSARNLDLSSYLLVPMQRLTRYPLLIRQVLQYTDPPTPTPDLSSAPRLTLSLPTEHAERESIANSLACAERILEEVNETIRDREGRERLGEVSEELRIGKDRLDLTLPTHHLGPRRLLKEGVLAKAKSGRKLRVLLCSDILLLLNESEGGGLYRVASSRYCDLHLFVFT
;
A
#
# COMPACT_ATOMS: atom_id res chain seq x y z
N MET A 1 13.93 -14.27 9.15
CA MET A 1 12.49 -14.58 8.96
C MET A 1 12.17 -14.91 7.49
N PRO A 2 12.65 -16.04 6.93
CA PRO A 2 12.46 -16.36 5.51
C PRO A 2 11.01 -16.69 5.11
N HIS A 3 10.17 -17.12 6.06
CA HIS A 3 8.80 -17.57 5.77
C HIS A 3 7.76 -16.45 5.68
N MET A 4 8.12 -15.20 6.00
CA MET A 4 7.15 -14.08 5.92
C MET A 4 6.83 -13.64 4.49
N ARG A 5 7.60 -14.07 3.49
CA ARG A 5 7.32 -13.79 2.07
C ARG A 5 5.95 -14.32 1.61
N LEU A 6 5.43 -15.38 2.23
CA LEU A 6 4.09 -15.90 1.94
C LEU A 6 2.99 -14.86 2.22
N TYR A 7 3.19 -13.99 3.22
CA TYR A 7 2.25 -12.91 3.51
C TYR A 7 2.26 -11.82 2.43
N LEU A 8 3.38 -11.64 1.73
CA LEU A 8 3.49 -10.65 0.66
C LEU A 8 2.57 -11.03 -0.50
N ASP A 9 2.73 -12.24 -1.05
CA ASP A 9 1.90 -12.72 -2.15
C ASP A 9 0.41 -12.74 -1.78
N TYR A 10 0.11 -13.11 -0.52
CA TYR A 10 -1.26 -13.10 -0.03
C TYR A 10 -1.85 -11.69 0.03
N CYS A 11 -1.17 -10.75 0.69
CA CYS A 11 -1.70 -9.38 0.89
C CYS A 11 -1.81 -8.64 -0.45
N VAL A 12 -0.88 -8.87 -1.37
CA VAL A 12 -0.92 -8.29 -2.72
C VAL A 12 -2.12 -8.81 -3.53
N ASN A 13 -2.55 -10.05 -3.33
CA ASN A 13 -3.71 -10.64 -4.01
C ASN A 13 -5.04 -10.46 -3.25
N GLN A 14 -5.00 -10.02 -2.00
CA GLN A 14 -6.15 -9.98 -1.10
C GLN A 14 -7.32 -9.14 -1.64
N ALA A 15 -7.04 -7.97 -2.19
CA ALA A 15 -8.07 -7.11 -2.79
C ALA A 15 -8.77 -7.81 -3.97
N ASN A 16 -8.02 -8.51 -4.81
CA ASN A 16 -8.58 -9.28 -5.92
C ASN A 16 -9.41 -10.48 -5.42
N ALA A 17 -8.92 -11.19 -4.41
CA ALA A 17 -9.68 -12.27 -3.78
C ALA A 17 -11.01 -11.76 -3.20
N GLY A 18 -11.03 -10.57 -2.61
CA GLY A 18 -12.26 -9.91 -2.14
C GLY A 18 -13.23 -9.57 -3.27
N LYS A 19 -12.75 -8.96 -4.37
CA LYS A 19 -13.55 -8.68 -5.58
C LYS A 19 -14.15 -9.97 -6.14
N MET A 20 -13.34 -11.03 -6.25
CA MET A 20 -13.77 -12.34 -6.75
C MET A 20 -14.83 -12.97 -5.85
N LEU A 21 -14.63 -12.97 -4.54
CA LEU A 21 -15.59 -13.51 -3.58
C LEU A 21 -16.95 -12.80 -3.69
N GLN A 22 -16.93 -11.47 -3.81
CA GLN A 22 -18.15 -10.69 -4.02
C GLN A 22 -18.83 -11.06 -5.34
N SER A 23 -18.08 -11.13 -6.44
CA SER A 23 -18.63 -11.49 -7.75
C SER A 23 -19.27 -12.89 -7.76
N LEU A 24 -18.70 -13.85 -7.02
CA LEU A 24 -19.25 -15.21 -6.90
C LEU A 24 -20.52 -15.24 -6.07
N ARG A 25 -20.62 -14.41 -5.03
CA ARG A 25 -21.85 -14.28 -4.23
C ARG A 25 -22.99 -13.69 -5.05
N ASP A 26 -22.68 -12.69 -5.87
CA ASP A 26 -23.68 -12.00 -6.69
C ASP A 26 -24.15 -12.88 -7.85
N ALA A 27 -23.23 -13.67 -8.44
CA ALA A 27 -23.54 -14.56 -9.56
C ALA A 27 -24.19 -15.90 -9.14
N ASN A 28 -23.89 -16.40 -7.94
CA ASN A 28 -24.35 -17.72 -7.49
C ASN A 28 -25.04 -17.66 -6.10
N PRO A 29 -26.39 -17.69 -6.06
CA PRO A 29 -27.13 -17.65 -4.80
C PRO A 29 -26.95 -18.92 -3.95
N GLU A 30 -26.67 -20.08 -4.56
CA GLU A 30 -26.42 -21.32 -3.83
C GLU A 30 -25.10 -21.24 -3.05
N PHE A 31 -24.05 -20.70 -3.67
CA PHE A 31 -22.78 -20.44 -3.00
C PHE A 31 -22.94 -19.49 -1.82
N SER A 32 -23.74 -18.43 -1.98
CA SER A 32 -24.04 -17.50 -0.89
C SER A 32 -24.78 -18.18 0.27
N ALA A 33 -25.76 -19.04 -0.02
CA ALA A 33 -26.49 -19.79 0.99
C ALA A 33 -25.59 -20.78 1.75
N GLN A 34 -24.67 -21.45 1.05
CA GLN A 34 -23.67 -22.32 1.68
C GLN A 34 -22.74 -21.54 2.63
N LEU A 35 -22.28 -20.35 2.22
CA LEU A 35 -21.47 -19.48 3.09
C LEU A 35 -22.26 -19.01 4.32
N GLN A 36 -23.57 -18.75 4.20
CA GLN A 36 -24.41 -18.42 5.34
C GLN A 36 -24.56 -19.60 6.30
N CYS A 37 -24.76 -20.81 5.80
CA CYS A 37 -24.80 -22.01 6.64
C CYS A 37 -23.48 -22.26 7.38
N LEU A 38 -22.34 -22.09 6.69
CA LEU A 38 -21.01 -22.22 7.31
C LEU A 38 -20.76 -21.16 8.39
N ARG A 39 -21.39 -19.98 8.29
CA ARG A 39 -21.29 -18.93 9.32
C ARG A 39 -22.02 -19.31 10.61
N GLU A 40 -23.09 -20.10 10.51
CA GLU A 40 -23.89 -20.57 11.65
C GLU A 40 -23.18 -21.68 12.44
N ASP A 41 -22.14 -22.28 11.88
CA ASP A 41 -21.30 -23.23 12.59
C ASP A 41 -20.65 -22.55 13.82
N PRO A 42 -20.76 -23.13 15.03
CA PRO A 42 -20.14 -22.57 16.24
C PRO A 42 -18.62 -22.38 16.12
N SER A 43 -17.94 -23.15 15.26
CA SER A 43 -16.51 -22.98 14.98
C SER A 43 -16.19 -21.70 14.21
N ALA A 44 -17.12 -21.21 13.40
CA ALA A 44 -17.01 -19.99 12.60
C ALA A 44 -17.28 -18.71 13.41
N ARG A 45 -17.68 -18.82 14.69
CA ARG A 45 -17.94 -17.67 15.59
C ARG A 45 -18.83 -16.59 14.97
N ASN A 46 -19.77 -16.98 14.11
CA ASN A 46 -20.64 -16.07 13.35
C ASN A 46 -19.91 -15.04 12.46
N LEU A 47 -18.67 -15.33 12.07
CA LEU A 47 -17.86 -14.49 11.19
C LEU A 47 -18.00 -14.92 9.73
N ASP A 48 -18.08 -13.93 8.84
CA ASP A 48 -18.13 -14.17 7.40
C ASP A 48 -16.75 -14.56 6.85
N LEU A 49 -16.69 -15.32 5.76
CA LEU A 49 -15.44 -15.74 5.11
C LEU A 49 -14.54 -14.53 4.78
N SER A 50 -15.15 -13.42 4.34
CA SER A 50 -14.46 -12.16 4.05
C SER A 50 -13.63 -11.66 5.24
N SER A 51 -14.12 -11.85 6.47
CA SER A 51 -13.41 -11.42 7.68
C SER A 51 -12.17 -12.28 7.98
N TYR A 52 -12.23 -13.58 7.69
CA TYR A 52 -11.09 -14.48 7.83
C TYR A 52 -9.99 -14.17 6.81
N LEU A 53 -10.36 -13.75 5.60
CA LEU A 53 -9.41 -13.32 4.58
C LEU A 53 -8.66 -12.03 4.96
N LEU A 54 -9.18 -11.25 5.91
CA LEU A 54 -8.49 -10.06 6.45
C LEU A 54 -7.43 -10.42 7.52
N VAL A 55 -7.54 -11.58 8.16
CA VAL A 55 -6.71 -11.95 9.31
C VAL A 55 -5.20 -11.94 9.00
N PRO A 56 -4.71 -12.44 7.85
CA PRO A 56 -3.28 -12.42 7.54
C PRO A 56 -2.68 -11.01 7.47
N MET A 57 -3.38 -10.06 6.84
CA MET A 57 -2.97 -8.65 6.79
C MET A 57 -2.96 -8.02 8.19
N GLN A 58 -4.01 -8.26 8.97
CA GLN A 58 -4.07 -7.77 10.35
C GLN A 58 -3.01 -8.41 11.25
N ARG A 59 -2.61 -9.66 10.98
CA ARG A 59 -1.56 -10.34 11.74
C ARG A 59 -0.21 -9.70 11.45
N LEU A 60 0.05 -9.39 10.19
CA LEU A 60 1.30 -8.76 9.77
C LEU A 60 1.49 -7.38 10.41
N THR A 61 0.44 -6.56 10.46
CA THR A 61 0.50 -5.22 11.06
C THR A 61 0.63 -5.24 12.59
N ARG A 62 0.25 -6.34 13.26
CA ARG A 62 0.38 -6.49 14.72
C ARG A 62 1.79 -6.84 15.17
N TYR A 63 2.62 -7.49 14.35
CA TYR A 63 3.97 -7.90 14.78
C TYR A 63 4.85 -6.74 15.24
N PRO A 64 4.99 -5.63 14.49
CA PRO A 64 5.77 -4.48 14.95
C PRO A 64 5.27 -3.91 16.28
N LEU A 65 3.95 -3.88 16.50
CA LEU A 65 3.37 -3.36 17.74
C LEU A 65 3.72 -4.22 18.95
N LEU A 66 3.57 -5.54 18.82
CA LEU A 66 3.86 -6.48 19.90
C LEU A 66 5.37 -6.53 20.20
N ILE A 67 6.22 -6.52 19.16
CA ILE A 67 7.68 -6.55 19.35
C ILE A 67 8.17 -5.24 20.00
N ARG A 68 7.59 -4.09 19.64
CA ARG A 68 7.87 -2.81 20.34
C ARG A 68 7.51 -2.87 21.81
N GLN A 69 6.36 -3.46 22.16
CA GLN A 69 5.99 -3.63 23.56
C GLN A 69 6.97 -4.52 24.30
N VAL A 70 7.36 -5.66 23.72
CA VAL A 70 8.39 -6.54 24.30
C VAL A 70 9.69 -5.77 24.52
N LEU A 71 10.16 -5.03 23.51
CA LEU A 71 11.39 -4.23 23.61
C LEU A 71 11.32 -3.20 24.75
N GLN A 72 10.18 -2.53 24.94
CA GLN A 72 9.97 -1.56 26.03
C GLN A 72 10.02 -2.21 27.41
N TYR A 73 9.48 -3.41 27.59
CA TYR A 73 9.57 -4.15 28.85
C TYR A 73 10.95 -4.78 29.08
N THR A 74 11.79 -4.83 28.05
CA THR A 74 13.21 -5.23 28.12
C THR A 74 14.15 -4.02 28.28
N ASP A 75 13.64 -2.77 28.25
CA ASP A 75 14.44 -1.59 28.60
C ASP A 75 14.78 -1.60 30.11
N PRO A 76 16.04 -1.33 30.50
CA PRO A 76 16.33 -1.05 31.91
C PRO A 76 15.57 0.22 32.31
N PRO A 77 15.03 0.30 33.54
CA PRO A 77 14.35 1.49 33.99
C PRO A 77 15.28 2.70 33.81
N THR A 78 14.85 3.69 33.02
CA THR A 78 15.48 5.00 32.97
C THR A 78 15.63 5.50 34.40
N PRO A 79 16.82 5.96 34.83
CA PRO A 79 16.98 6.49 36.17
C PRO A 79 16.09 7.74 36.27
N THR A 80 14.98 7.61 36.99
CA THR A 80 14.23 8.77 37.46
C THR A 80 15.11 9.50 38.48
N PRO A 81 15.11 10.85 38.51
CA PRO A 81 15.89 11.63 39.47
C PRO A 81 15.22 11.62 40.85
N ASP A 82 14.83 10.44 41.35
CA ASP A 82 14.06 10.28 42.58
C ASP A 82 15.00 9.71 43.65
N LEU A 83 15.49 10.61 44.52
CA LEU A 83 16.52 10.42 45.54
C LEU A 83 16.14 9.49 46.74
N SER A 84 15.32 8.45 46.57
CA SER A 84 14.93 7.61 47.72
C SER A 84 14.76 6.11 47.49
N SER A 85 15.22 5.55 46.36
CA SER A 85 15.31 4.09 46.22
C SER A 85 16.76 3.68 45.97
N ALA A 86 17.21 2.70 46.77
CA ALA A 86 18.58 2.21 46.75
C ALA A 86 19.04 1.87 45.33
N PRO A 87 20.32 2.11 44.97
CA PRO A 87 20.81 1.80 43.64
C PRO A 87 20.74 0.29 43.44
N ARG A 88 19.75 -0.20 42.68
CA ARG A 88 19.87 -1.51 42.04
C ARG A 88 21.03 -1.36 41.08
N LEU A 89 22.17 -1.97 41.42
CA LEU A 89 23.27 -2.21 40.51
C LEU A 89 22.72 -2.95 39.27
N THR A 90 22.29 -2.21 38.24
CA THR A 90 22.03 -2.78 36.93
C THR A 90 23.36 -2.93 36.23
N LEU A 91 24.14 -3.92 36.68
CA LEU A 91 25.10 -4.60 35.82
C LEU A 91 24.26 -5.34 34.78
N SER A 92 23.92 -4.67 33.67
CA SER A 92 23.27 -5.34 32.56
C SER A 92 24.20 -6.42 32.04
N LEU A 93 23.80 -7.69 32.20
CA LEU A 93 24.65 -8.80 31.77
C LEU A 93 24.86 -8.70 30.24
N PRO A 94 26.02 -9.13 29.70
CA PRO A 94 26.27 -9.17 28.26
C PRO A 94 25.17 -9.90 27.46
N THR A 95 24.50 -10.87 28.09
CA THR A 95 23.34 -11.60 27.56
C THR A 95 22.11 -10.71 27.37
N GLU A 96 21.85 -9.73 28.25
CA GLU A 96 20.71 -8.82 28.13
C GLU A 96 20.86 -7.86 26.95
N HIS A 97 22.10 -7.43 26.66
CA HIS A 97 22.41 -6.64 25.47
C HIS A 97 22.19 -7.42 24.17
N ALA A 98 22.59 -8.69 24.14
CA ALA A 98 22.40 -9.56 22.98
C ALA A 98 20.91 -9.87 22.72
N GLU A 99 20.12 -10.10 23.78
CA GLU A 99 18.68 -10.30 23.68
C GLU A 99 17.96 -9.05 23.16
N ARG A 100 18.31 -7.88 23.71
CA ARG A 100 17.80 -6.59 23.24
C ARG A 100 18.09 -6.36 21.76
N GLU A 101 19.32 -6.59 21.33
CA GLU A 101 19.72 -6.42 19.93
C GLU A 101 18.93 -7.38 19.02
N SER A 102 18.72 -8.63 19.46
CA SER A 102 17.89 -9.60 18.74
C SER A 102 16.43 -9.14 18.59
N ILE A 103 15.84 -8.57 19.65
CA ILE A 103 14.47 -8.02 19.62
C ILE A 103 14.39 -6.81 18.70
N ALA A 104 15.34 -5.88 18.78
CA ALA A 104 15.42 -4.70 17.91
C ALA A 104 15.57 -5.10 16.42
N ASN A 105 16.44 -6.06 16.13
CA ASN A 105 16.60 -6.62 14.79
C ASN A 105 15.32 -7.28 14.28
N SER A 106 14.60 -7.98 15.15
CA SER A 106 13.30 -8.60 14.82
C SER A 106 12.24 -7.53 14.53
N LEU A 107 12.22 -6.43 15.28
CA LEU A 107 11.33 -5.29 15.04
C LEU A 107 11.60 -4.66 13.67
N ALA A 108 12.86 -4.30 13.41
CA ALA A 108 13.28 -3.71 12.14
C ALA A 108 12.94 -4.63 10.96
N CYS A 109 13.10 -5.94 11.13
CA CYS A 109 12.73 -6.92 10.12
C CYS A 109 11.21 -6.92 9.86
N ALA A 110 10.38 -6.90 10.90
CA ALA A 110 8.92 -6.87 10.77
C ALA A 110 8.42 -5.58 10.11
N GLU A 111 8.98 -4.42 10.48
CA GLU A 111 8.68 -3.12 9.88
C GLU A 111 9.05 -3.10 8.39
N ARG A 112 10.25 -3.56 8.05
CA ARG A 112 10.72 -3.64 6.66
C ARG A 112 9.80 -4.51 5.79
N ILE A 113 9.34 -5.65 6.31
CA ILE A 113 8.40 -6.52 5.59
C ILE A 113 7.06 -5.81 5.39
N LEU A 114 6.55 -5.12 6.42
CA LEU A 114 5.29 -4.40 6.30
C LEU A 114 5.37 -3.28 5.26
N GLU A 115 6.50 -2.56 5.22
CA GLU A 115 6.77 -1.53 4.22
C GLU A 115 6.86 -2.13 2.81
N GLU A 116 7.61 -3.23 2.65
CA GLU A 116 7.72 -3.98 1.39
C GLU A 116 6.35 -4.42 0.85
N VAL A 117 5.48 -4.96 1.72
CA VAL A 117 4.11 -5.34 1.34
C VAL A 117 3.28 -4.13 0.91
N ASN A 118 3.35 -3.04 1.67
CA ASN A 118 2.59 -1.83 1.39
C ASN A 118 3.01 -1.18 0.06
N GLU A 119 4.32 -1.10 -0.21
CA GLU A 119 4.82 -0.61 -1.49
C GLU A 119 4.42 -1.54 -2.65
N THR A 120 4.49 -2.86 -2.46
CA THR A 120 4.09 -3.82 -3.53
C THR A 120 2.59 -3.72 -3.85
N ILE A 121 1.74 -3.54 -2.84
CA ILE A 121 0.31 -3.28 -3.03
C ILE A 121 0.11 -1.98 -3.81
N ARG A 122 0.76 -0.89 -3.38
CA ARG A 122 0.67 0.42 -4.06
C ARG A 122 1.14 0.37 -5.51
N ASP A 123 2.23 -0.34 -5.80
CA ASP A 123 2.75 -0.50 -7.16
C ASP A 123 1.77 -1.31 -8.03
N ARG A 124 1.15 -2.35 -7.49
CA ARG A 124 0.15 -3.15 -8.22
C ARG A 124 -1.12 -2.34 -8.51
N GLU A 125 -1.68 -1.67 -7.51
CA GLU A 125 -2.86 -0.81 -7.66
C GLU A 125 -2.58 0.34 -8.62
N GLY A 126 -1.42 0.97 -8.49
CA GLY A 126 -0.97 2.02 -9.40
C GLY A 126 -0.86 1.52 -10.84
N ARG A 127 -0.34 0.30 -11.06
CA ARG A 127 -0.24 -0.30 -12.39
C ARG A 127 -1.60 -0.66 -12.99
N GLU A 128 -2.52 -1.23 -12.19
CA GLU A 128 -3.92 -1.48 -12.60
C GLU A 128 -4.58 -0.16 -13.04
N ARG A 129 -4.43 0.89 -12.21
CA ARG A 129 -4.97 2.21 -12.48
C ARG A 129 -4.39 2.87 -13.72
N LEU A 130 -3.08 2.75 -13.95
CA LEU A 130 -2.45 3.24 -15.18
C LEU A 130 -2.99 2.50 -16.42
N GLY A 131 -3.28 1.20 -16.30
CA GLY A 131 -3.91 0.41 -17.36
C GLY A 131 -5.29 0.93 -17.75
N GLU A 132 -6.15 1.15 -16.76
CA GLU A 132 -7.50 1.74 -16.95
C GLU A 132 -7.41 3.09 -17.65
N VAL A 133 -6.55 3.99 -17.15
CA VAL A 133 -6.42 5.35 -17.74
C VAL A 133 -5.84 5.29 -19.15
N SER A 134 -5.00 4.30 -19.45
CA SER A 134 -4.45 4.10 -20.80
C SER A 134 -5.52 3.73 -21.83
N GLU A 135 -6.66 3.15 -21.43
CA GLU A 135 -7.77 2.86 -22.35
C GLU A 135 -8.46 4.13 -22.86
N GLU A 136 -8.55 5.15 -22.01
CA GLU A 136 -9.20 6.42 -22.30
C GLU A 136 -8.24 7.42 -22.96
N LEU A 137 -6.92 7.27 -22.76
CA LEU A 137 -5.93 8.24 -23.22
C LEU A 137 -5.54 8.06 -24.69
N ARG A 138 -6.08 8.92 -25.55
CA ARG A 138 -5.72 9.00 -26.97
C ARG A 138 -4.99 10.31 -27.30
N ILE A 139 -3.90 10.22 -28.07
CA ILE A 139 -3.17 11.35 -28.65
C ILE A 139 -3.36 11.27 -30.16
N GLY A 140 -4.28 12.08 -30.71
CA GLY A 140 -4.65 11.98 -32.12
C GLY A 140 -5.27 10.61 -32.44
N LYS A 141 -4.57 9.81 -33.26
CA LYS A 141 -4.98 8.44 -33.63
C LYS A 141 -4.35 7.35 -32.77
N ASP A 142 -3.29 7.68 -32.03
CA ASP A 142 -2.50 6.70 -31.29
C ASP A 142 -2.91 6.65 -29.81
N ARG A 143 -2.91 5.45 -29.23
CA ARG A 143 -3.20 5.22 -27.81
C ARG A 143 -1.92 5.39 -27.00
N LEU A 144 -1.96 6.22 -25.96
CA LEU A 144 -0.82 6.33 -25.04
C LEU A 144 -0.92 5.23 -23.98
N ASP A 145 -0.05 4.23 -24.11
CA ASP A 145 0.07 3.17 -23.09
C ASP A 145 0.97 3.65 -21.94
N LEU A 146 0.35 3.86 -20.78
CA LEU A 146 1.04 4.28 -19.57
C LEU A 146 1.71 3.12 -18.82
N THR A 147 1.41 1.88 -19.20
CA THR A 147 1.96 0.68 -18.54
C THR A 147 3.33 0.28 -19.06
N LEU A 148 3.75 0.88 -20.18
CA LEU A 148 5.07 0.69 -20.78
C LEU A 148 6.18 1.19 -19.83
N PRO A 149 7.33 0.49 -19.81
CA PRO A 149 8.46 0.92 -19.01
C PRO A 149 8.98 2.27 -19.50
N THR A 150 9.50 3.06 -18.56
CA THR A 150 10.17 4.32 -18.88
C THR A 150 11.55 4.02 -19.46
N HIS A 151 12.08 4.92 -20.30
CA HIS A 151 13.37 4.70 -20.94
C HIS A 151 14.55 4.52 -19.97
N HIS A 152 14.49 5.07 -18.75
CA HIS A 152 15.64 5.11 -17.84
C HIS A 152 15.30 4.93 -16.34
N LEU A 153 14.03 5.05 -15.94
CA LEU A 153 13.59 4.95 -14.54
C LEU A 153 12.93 3.60 -14.21
N GLY A 154 12.98 2.64 -15.15
CA GLY A 154 12.33 1.34 -15.01
C GLY A 154 10.81 1.42 -15.18
N PRO A 155 10.03 0.57 -14.49
CA PRO A 155 8.57 0.57 -14.61
C PRO A 155 7.97 1.87 -14.10
N ARG A 156 7.00 2.42 -14.82
CA ARG A 156 6.30 3.64 -14.42
C ARG A 156 5.48 3.39 -13.15
N ARG A 157 5.67 4.23 -12.13
CA ARG A 157 4.90 4.20 -10.88
C ARG A 157 3.96 5.38 -10.79
N LEU A 158 2.71 5.13 -10.41
CA LEU A 158 1.74 6.17 -10.08
C LEU A 158 2.01 6.66 -8.65
N LEU A 159 2.39 7.93 -8.52
CA LEU A 159 2.70 8.53 -7.22
C LEU A 159 1.46 9.16 -6.60
N LYS A 160 0.64 9.84 -7.41
CA LYS A 160 -0.58 10.49 -6.93
C LYS A 160 -1.58 10.74 -8.05
N GLU A 161 -2.86 10.61 -7.73
CA GLU A 161 -3.97 11.01 -8.58
C GLU A 161 -4.86 12.00 -7.81
N GLY A 162 -5.39 13.03 -8.46
CA GLY A 162 -6.34 13.96 -7.83
C GLY A 162 -6.81 15.07 -8.75
N VAL A 163 -7.81 15.84 -8.30
CA VAL A 163 -8.34 16.99 -9.05
C VAL A 163 -7.67 18.27 -8.58
N LEU A 164 -7.13 19.06 -9.51
CA LEU A 164 -6.55 20.38 -9.24
C LEU A 164 -7.29 21.46 -10.03
N ALA A 165 -7.43 22.65 -9.44
CA ALA A 165 -8.00 23.82 -10.11
C ALA A 165 -6.88 24.72 -10.67
N LYS A 166 -7.01 25.13 -11.93
CA LYS A 166 -6.04 26.04 -12.57
C LYS A 166 -6.16 27.44 -11.99
N ALA A 167 -5.11 27.95 -11.35
CA ALA A 167 -5.11 29.22 -10.60
C ALA A 167 -5.73 30.43 -11.35
N LYS A 168 -5.47 30.59 -12.65
CA LYS A 168 -5.99 31.73 -13.44
C LYS A 168 -7.38 31.52 -14.04
N SER A 169 -7.83 30.28 -14.19
CA SER A 169 -9.05 29.94 -14.94
C SER A 169 -10.12 29.27 -14.07
N GLY A 170 -9.78 28.80 -12.88
CA GLY A 170 -10.65 28.00 -12.02
C GLY A 170 -11.01 26.62 -12.59
N ARG A 171 -10.60 26.29 -13.82
CA ARG A 171 -10.91 25.02 -14.48
C ARG A 171 -10.33 23.86 -13.67
N LYS A 172 -11.19 22.91 -13.33
CA LYS A 172 -10.83 21.64 -12.70
C LYS A 172 -10.21 20.71 -13.74
N LEU A 173 -9.06 20.14 -13.38
CA LEU A 173 -8.32 19.19 -14.17
C LEU A 173 -8.02 17.98 -13.29
N ARG A 174 -8.19 16.78 -13.83
CA ARG A 174 -7.73 15.55 -13.19
C ARG A 174 -6.24 15.40 -13.47
N VAL A 175 -5.46 15.10 -12.45
CA VAL A 175 -4.00 15.10 -12.49
C VAL A 175 -3.48 13.74 -12.08
N LEU A 176 -2.59 13.18 -12.90
CA LEU A 176 -1.85 11.96 -12.58
C LEU A 176 -0.37 12.28 -12.52
N LEU A 177 0.20 12.18 -11.33
CA LEU A 177 1.63 12.28 -11.10
C LEU A 177 2.24 10.89 -11.15
N CYS A 178 3.06 10.63 -12.16
CA CYS A 178 3.87 9.42 -12.28
C CYS A 178 5.34 9.73 -11.92
N SER A 179 6.16 8.68 -11.84
CA SER A 179 7.60 8.80 -11.57
C SER A 179 8.39 9.62 -12.60
N ASP A 180 7.92 9.69 -13.85
CA ASP A 180 8.62 10.29 -14.99
C ASP A 180 7.83 11.40 -15.71
N ILE A 181 6.51 11.40 -15.56
CA ILE A 181 5.58 12.30 -16.24
C ILE A 181 4.47 12.78 -15.30
N LEU A 182 3.94 13.96 -15.58
CA LEU A 182 2.75 14.55 -14.99
C LEU A 182 1.70 14.72 -16.10
N LEU A 183 0.56 14.07 -15.95
CA LEU A 183 -0.55 14.14 -16.88
C LEU A 183 -1.64 15.05 -16.31
N LEU A 184 -2.10 15.99 -17.13
CA LEU A 184 -3.29 16.80 -16.87
C LEU A 184 -4.37 16.34 -17.84
N LEU A 185 -5.52 15.94 -17.31
CA LEU A 185 -6.69 15.47 -18.06
C LEU A 185 -7.86 16.41 -17.82
N ASN A 186 -8.70 16.58 -18.83
CA ASN A 186 -9.96 17.30 -18.68
C ASN A 186 -10.99 16.46 -17.92
N GLU A 187 -11.80 17.10 -17.07
CA GLU A 187 -12.88 16.46 -16.32
C GLU A 187 -14.14 16.21 -17.18
N SER A 188 -14.29 16.89 -18.31
CA SER A 188 -15.46 16.77 -19.21
C SER A 188 -15.48 15.44 -19.96
N GLU A 189 -16.69 14.87 -20.12
CA GLU A 189 -16.97 13.60 -20.82
C GLU A 189 -16.16 13.49 -22.13
N GLY A 190 -15.24 12.53 -22.16
CA GLY A 190 -14.25 12.37 -23.23
C GLY A 190 -12.80 12.37 -22.76
N GLY A 191 -12.52 12.73 -21.49
CA GLY A 191 -11.26 12.39 -20.79
C GLY A 191 -9.98 12.82 -21.50
N GLY A 192 -10.07 13.80 -22.40
CA GLY A 192 -8.99 14.15 -23.30
C GLY A 192 -7.76 14.65 -22.55
N LEU A 193 -6.60 14.22 -23.01
CA LEU A 193 -5.31 14.69 -22.53
C LEU A 193 -5.23 16.22 -22.70
N TYR A 194 -5.12 16.94 -21.59
CA TYR A 194 -4.93 18.40 -21.60
C TYR A 194 -3.46 18.74 -21.83
N ARG A 195 -2.56 18.11 -21.06
CA ARG A 195 -1.11 18.32 -21.18
C ARG A 195 -0.32 17.19 -20.54
N VAL A 196 0.85 16.90 -21.10
CA VAL A 196 1.90 16.08 -20.47
C VAL A 196 3.06 17.01 -20.10
N ALA A 197 3.55 16.93 -18.87
CA ALA A 197 4.83 17.51 -18.48
C ALA A 197 5.79 16.36 -18.11
N SER A 198 7.03 16.40 -18.57
CA SER A 198 8.04 15.40 -18.22
C SER A 198 9.24 16.07 -17.57
N SER A 199 9.86 15.40 -16.61
CA SER A 199 11.03 15.89 -15.86
C SER A 199 12.22 16.28 -16.78
N ARG A 200 12.29 15.75 -18.01
CA ARG A 200 13.32 16.13 -19.00
C ARG A 200 13.00 17.37 -19.85
N TYR A 201 11.81 17.95 -19.70
CA TYR A 201 11.43 19.20 -20.34
C TYR A 201 10.77 20.12 -19.31
N CYS A 202 11.61 20.81 -18.54
CA CYS A 202 11.22 22.03 -17.82
C CYS A 202 10.97 23.22 -18.76
N ASP A 203 10.95 23.01 -20.08
CA ASP A 203 10.42 24.01 -21.02
C ASP A 203 8.90 23.90 -21.08
N LEU A 204 8.27 24.95 -20.53
CA LEU A 204 6.83 25.15 -20.52
C LEU A 204 6.24 25.44 -21.92
N HIS A 205 6.89 25.03 -23.01
CA HIS A 205 6.45 25.21 -24.40
C HIS A 205 6.50 23.88 -25.17
N LEU A 206 5.53 23.67 -26.06
CA LEU A 206 5.16 22.45 -26.80
C LEU A 206 4.40 21.44 -25.91
N PHE A 207 3.10 21.21 -26.04
CA PHE A 207 2.25 21.23 -27.22
C PHE A 207 1.06 22.17 -27.03
N VAL A 208 1.03 23.24 -27.83
CA VAL A 208 -0.22 23.92 -28.19
C VAL A 208 -0.65 23.25 -29.49
N PHE A 209 -1.69 22.42 -29.45
CA PHE A 209 -2.37 22.02 -30.68
C PHE A 209 -3.31 23.16 -31.07
N THR A 210 -2.92 23.91 -32.11
CA THR A 210 -3.86 24.31 -33.17
C THR A 210 -4.23 23.10 -34.00
#